data_AF-A0AAV2ECR5-F1
#
_entry.id   AF-A0AAV2ECR5-F1
#
_cell.length_a   1.000
_cell.length_b   1.000
_cell.length_c   1.000
_cell.angle_alpha   90.00
_cell.angle_beta   90.00
_cell.angle_gamma   90.00
#
_symmetry.space_group_name_H-M   'P 1'
#
loop_
_entity.id
_entity.type
_entity.pdbx_description
1 polymer ?
#
loop_
_entity_poly.entity_id
_entity_poly.type
_entity_poly.pdbx_seq_one_letter_code
_entity_poly.pdbx_strand_id
1 'polypeptide(L)'
;MFGASVRPHQRLQLGAILGMRIVEKHDKYLGLVTHVGRSKKELFTFLKERVRKTLAGWKERIMLIAAREVLIKSVAQAQLTYAMSIFKIPDGIIDDIHRMIMRF
;
A
#
# COMPACT_ATOMS: atom_id res chain seq x y z
N MET A 1 14.48 -11.54 4.25
CA MET A 1 15.51 -11.32 3.20
C MET A 1 16.86 -11.61 3.83
N PHE A 2 17.71 -12.41 3.20
CA PHE A 2 19.08 -12.59 3.65
C PHE A 2 19.96 -11.52 3.01
N GLY A 3 20.89 -10.94 3.76
CA GLY A 3 21.84 -9.95 3.24
C GLY A 3 22.66 -10.48 2.06
N ALA A 4 23.21 -9.58 1.25
CA ALA A 4 24.03 -9.92 0.08
C ALA A 4 25.21 -10.84 0.43
N SER A 5 25.70 -10.76 1.66
CA SER A 5 26.83 -11.55 2.18
C SER A 5 26.48 -12.99 2.57
N VAL A 6 25.19 -13.39 2.58
CA VAL A 6 24.77 -14.73 3.00
C VAL A 6 24.77 -15.69 1.82
N ARG A 7 25.60 -16.74 1.88
CA ARG A 7 25.74 -17.75 0.83
C ARG A 7 24.46 -18.59 0.67
N PRO A 8 24.13 -19.08 -0.54
CA PRO A 8 22.88 -19.81 -0.80
C PRO A 8 22.64 -21.00 0.13
N HIS A 9 23.69 -21.78 0.44
CA HIS A 9 23.58 -22.93 1.35
C HIS A 9 23.18 -22.52 2.78
N GLN A 10 23.68 -21.39 3.28
CA GLN A 10 23.35 -20.88 4.61
C GLN A 10 21.89 -20.40 4.65
N ARG A 11 21.38 -19.83 3.55
CA ARG A 11 19.98 -19.42 3.43
C ARG A 11 19.05 -20.63 3.52
N LEU A 12 19.38 -21.71 2.82
CA LEU A 12 18.61 -22.97 2.82
C LEU A 12 18.62 -23.61 4.22
N GLN A 13 19.78 -23.68 4.86
CA GLN A 13 19.89 -24.21 6.23
C GLN A 13 19.09 -23.37 7.23
N LEU A 14 19.21 -22.05 7.19
CA LEU A 14 18.45 -21.16 8.08
C LEU A 14 16.94 -21.23 7.80
N GLY A 15 16.53 -21.33 6.54
CA GLY A 15 15.12 -21.53 6.17
C GLY A 15 14.56 -22.84 6.71
N ALA A 16 15.34 -23.92 6.64
CA ALA A 16 14.95 -25.23 7.17
C ALA A 16 14.86 -25.24 8.71
N ILE A 17 15.84 -24.64 9.40
CA ILE A 17 15.86 -24.55 10.87
C ILE A 17 14.71 -23.68 11.38
N LEU A 18 14.45 -22.55 10.72
CA LEU A 18 13.41 -21.60 11.14
C LEU A 18 12.01 -21.97 10.60
N GLY A 19 11.89 -23.05 9.81
CA GLY A 19 10.63 -23.46 9.18
C GLY A 19 10.05 -22.40 8.23
N MET A 20 10.90 -21.53 7.68
CA MET A 20 10.48 -20.36 6.92
C MET A 20 10.63 -20.58 5.41
N ARG A 21 9.60 -20.21 4.65
CA ARG A 21 9.69 -20.17 3.19
C ARG A 21 10.67 -19.09 2.75
N ILE A 22 11.73 -19.48 2.04
CA ILE A 22 12.69 -18.55 1.47
C ILE A 22 12.06 -17.91 0.24
N VAL A 23 11.79 -16.61 0.31
CA VAL A 23 11.26 -15.81 -0.80
C VAL A 23 12.30 -14.77 -1.19
N GLU A 24 12.63 -14.69 -2.48
CA GLU A 24 13.65 -13.77 -3.01
C GLU A 24 13.25 -12.30 -2.82
N LYS A 25 11.96 -11.97 -2.99
CA LYS A 25 11.41 -10.65 -2.73
C LYS A 25 10.11 -10.74 -1.95
N HIS A 26 10.02 -9.95 -0.88
CA HIS A 26 8.74 -9.72 -0.22
C HIS A 26 8.09 -8.54 -0.93
N ASP A 27 7.27 -8.82 -1.94
CA ASP A 27 6.70 -7.75 -2.78
C ASP A 27 5.68 -6.90 -2.00
N LYS A 28 4.97 -7.49 -1.03
CA LYS A 28 4.01 -6.78 -0.17
C LYS A 28 4.02 -7.35 1.25
N TYR A 29 4.03 -6.48 2.25
CA TYR A 29 3.84 -6.81 3.65
C TYR A 29 2.70 -5.96 4.20
N LEU A 30 1.71 -6.61 4.83
CA LEU A 30 0.49 -5.96 5.34
C LEU A 30 -0.22 -5.07 4.31
N GLY A 31 -0.11 -5.43 3.02
CA GLY A 31 -0.72 -4.68 1.92
C GLY A 31 0.01 -3.40 1.52
N LEU A 32 1.22 -3.17 2.01
CA LEU A 32 2.15 -2.12 1.59
C LEU A 32 3.36 -2.74 0.89
N VAL A 33 3.97 -2.02 -0.06
CA VAL A 33 5.16 -2.51 -0.76
C VAL A 33 6.32 -2.56 0.23
N THR A 34 6.78 -3.77 0.57
CA THR A 34 7.83 -4.00 1.60
C THR A 34 9.19 -3.50 1.16
N HIS A 35 9.43 -3.49 -0.16
CA HIS A 35 10.68 -3.07 -0.75
C HIS A 35 10.53 -1.67 -1.35
N VAL A 36 10.62 -0.65 -0.51
CA VAL A 36 10.91 0.71 -0.97
C VAL A 36 12.39 0.73 -1.36
N GLY A 37 12.69 0.26 -2.57
CA GLY A 37 14.01 0.43 -3.19
C GLY A 37 14.25 1.90 -3.55
N ARG A 38 14.98 2.16 -4.63
CA ARG A 38 15.23 3.53 -5.14
C ARG A 38 13.96 4.29 -5.55
N SER A 39 12.83 3.61 -5.78
CA SER A 39 11.60 4.22 -6.29
C SER A 39 10.50 4.30 -5.22
N LYS A 40 10.45 5.42 -4.49
CA LYS A 40 9.26 5.79 -3.70
C LYS A 40 8.01 6.01 -4.58
N LYS A 41 8.21 6.25 -5.90
CA LYS A 41 7.12 6.44 -6.86
C LYS A 41 6.20 5.22 -6.94
N GLU A 42 6.74 4.00 -6.93
CA GLU A 42 5.91 2.78 -7.00
C GLU A 42 4.96 2.64 -5.82
N LEU A 43 5.44 2.95 -4.60
CA LEU A 43 4.63 2.97 -3.39
C LEU A 43 3.49 4.00 -3.50
N PHE A 44 3.79 5.21 -3.99
CA PHE A 44 2.79 6.26 -4.13
C PHE A 44 1.79 5.97 -5.26
N THR A 45 2.24 5.41 -6.39
CA THR A 45 1.36 4.92 -7.45
C THR A 45 0.45 3.82 -6.93
N PHE A 46 0.98 2.89 -6.12
CA PHE A 46 0.18 1.84 -5.49
C PHE A 46 -0.89 2.42 -4.56
N LEU A 47 -0.54 3.41 -3.72
CA LEU A 47 -1.48 4.07 -2.83
C LEU A 47 -2.60 4.78 -3.61
N LYS A 48 -2.22 5.55 -4.65
CA LYS A 48 -3.18 6.24 -5.52
C LYS A 48 -4.13 5.26 -6.21
N GLU A 49 -3.61 4.16 -6.73
CA GLU A 49 -4.42 3.12 -7.37
C GLU A 49 -5.37 2.41 -6.39
N ARG A 50 -4.93 2.21 -5.13
CA ARG A 50 -5.78 1.61 -4.09
C ARG A 50 -6.98 2.50 -3.77
N VAL A 51 -6.77 3.80 -3.60
CA VAL A 51 -7.86 4.76 -3.39
C VAL A 51 -8.76 4.82 -4.62
N ARG A 52 -8.18 4.88 -5.83
CA ARG A 52 -8.94 4.89 -7.09
C ARG A 52 -9.88 3.69 -7.21
N LYS A 53 -9.37 2.48 -6.96
CA LYS A 53 -10.17 1.23 -7.03
C LYS A 53 -11.29 1.22 -5.99
N THR A 54 -11.03 1.73 -4.80
CA THR A 54 -12.02 1.81 -3.73
C THR A 54 -13.16 2.75 -4.12
N LEU A 55 -12.85 3.95 -4.61
CA LEU A 55 -13.85 4.90 -5.10
C LEU A 55 -14.61 4.37 -6.34
N ALA A 56 -13.90 3.74 -7.29
CA ALA A 56 -14.52 3.16 -8.48
C ALA A 56 -15.52 2.06 -8.14
N GLY A 57 -15.20 1.16 -7.21
CA GLY A 57 -16.09 0.09 -6.76
C GLY A 57 -17.35 0.59 -6.04
N TRP A 58 -17.33 1.82 -5.52
CA TRP A 58 -18.52 2.45 -4.93
C TRP A 58 -19.33 3.28 -5.93
N LYS A 59 -18.70 3.78 -6.99
CA LYS A 59 -19.35 4.61 -8.02
C LYS A 59 -20.47 3.86 -8.76
N GLU A 60 -20.37 2.54 -8.84
CA GLU A 60 -21.38 1.66 -9.45
C GLU A 60 -22.68 1.56 -8.62
N ARG A 61 -22.72 2.12 -7.41
CA ARG A 61 -23.89 2.12 -6.53
C ARG A 61 -24.46 3.53 -6.40
N ILE A 62 -25.78 3.66 -6.49
CA ILE A 62 -26.47 4.91 -6.16
C ILE A 62 -26.37 5.10 -4.65
N MET A 63 -25.53 6.04 -4.22
CA MET A 63 -25.31 6.37 -2.81
C MET A 63 -25.78 7.79 -2.50
N LEU A 64 -26.49 7.92 -1.38
CA LEU A 64 -26.82 9.20 -0.78
C LEU A 64 -25.53 9.96 -0.38
N ILE A 65 -25.59 11.29 -0.39
CA ILE A 65 -24.44 12.16 -0.07
C ILE A 65 -23.86 11.84 1.32
N ALA A 66 -24.72 11.70 2.34
CA ALA A 66 -24.29 11.34 3.69
C ALA A 66 -23.60 9.97 3.74
N ALA A 67 -24.09 8.98 2.97
CA ALA A 67 -23.47 7.67 2.89
C ALA A 67 -22.09 7.73 2.20
N ARG A 68 -21.93 8.56 1.16
CA ARG A 68 -20.62 8.79 0.51
C ARG A 68 -19.62 9.41 1.47
N GLU A 69 -20.01 10.45 2.20
CA GLU A 69 -19.14 11.11 3.18
C GLU A 69 -18.64 10.12 4.25
N VAL A 70 -19.53 9.30 4.78
CA VAL A 70 -19.18 8.27 5.78
C VAL A 70 -18.19 7.26 5.19
N LEU A 71 -18.39 6.79 3.95
CA LEU A 71 -17.48 5.83 3.29
C LEU A 71 -16.10 6.43 3.01
N ILE A 72 -16.06 7.69 2.55
CA ILE A 72 -14.81 8.41 2.31
C ILE A 72 -14.01 8.50 3.61
N LYS A 73 -14.63 8.92 4.72
CA LYS A 73 -13.94 9.08 6.00
C LYS A 73 -13.54 7.75 6.65
N SER A 74 -14.44 6.77 6.64
CA SER A 74 -14.21 5.49 7.32
C SER A 74 -13.20 4.59 6.60
N VAL A 75 -13.14 4.65 5.26
CA VAL A 75 -12.32 3.71 4.48
C VAL A 75 -11.22 4.42 3.72
N ALA A 76 -11.53 5.40 2.85
CA ALA A 76 -10.50 6.03 2.02
C ALA A 76 -9.50 6.85 2.85
N GLN A 77 -10.00 7.66 3.78
CA GLN A 77 -9.16 8.44 4.68
C GLN A 77 -8.36 7.54 5.65
N ALA A 78 -8.98 6.50 6.22
CA ALA A 78 -8.28 5.56 7.10
C ALA A 78 -7.09 4.86 6.40
N GLN A 79 -7.24 4.49 5.12
CA GLN A 79 -6.15 3.94 4.31
C GLN A 79 -4.98 4.92 4.15
N LEU A 80 -5.29 6.20 3.93
CA LEU A 80 -4.28 7.26 3.82
C LEU A 80 -3.60 7.52 5.16
N THR A 81 -4.36 7.59 6.25
CA THR A 81 -3.81 7.77 7.60
C THR A 81 -2.83 6.66 7.96
N TYR A 82 -3.16 5.40 7.63
CA TYR A 82 -2.24 4.29 7.83
C TYR A 82 -0.95 4.45 7.00
N ALA A 83 -1.07 4.79 5.71
CA ALA A 83 0.10 5.01 4.86
C ALA A 83 0.98 6.17 5.34
N MET A 84 0.38 7.27 5.81
CA MET A 84 1.09 8.43 6.37
C MET A 84 1.81 8.12 7.68
N SER A 85 1.28 7.19 8.49
CA SER A 85 1.94 6.77 9.74
C SER A 85 3.27 6.04 9.52
N ILE A 86 3.44 5.42 8.34
CA ILE A 86 4.62 4.61 8.00
C ILE A 86 5.54 5.34 7.01
N PHE A 87 4.99 6.22 6.16
CA PHE A 87 5.74 6.89 5.10
C PHE A 87 5.46 8.39 5.04
N LYS A 88 6.51 9.20 4.85
CA LYS A 88 6.35 10.59 4.43
C LYS A 88 5.86 10.65 2.99
N ILE A 89 4.59 11.00 2.80
CA ILE A 89 3.95 11.15 1.49
C ILE A 89 4.22 12.57 0.95
N PRO A 90 4.61 12.74 -0.33
CA PRO A 90 4.73 14.05 -0.96
C PRO A 90 3.38 14.75 -1.10
N ASP A 91 3.35 16.07 -0.90
CA ASP A 91 2.11 16.87 -0.94
C ASP A 91 1.37 16.74 -2.27
N GLY A 92 2.08 16.71 -3.40
CA GLY A 92 1.44 16.53 -4.72
C GLY A 92 0.66 15.22 -4.87
N ILE A 93 1.03 14.15 -4.15
CA ILE A 93 0.27 12.90 -4.13
C ILE A 93 -0.99 13.05 -3.28
N ILE A 94 -0.90 13.76 -2.15
CA ILE A 94 -2.04 14.07 -1.29
C ILE A 94 -3.06 14.90 -2.08
N ASP A 95 -2.60 15.92 -2.81
CA ASP A 95 -3.44 16.77 -3.66
C ASP A 95 -4.12 16.00 -4.79
N ASP A 96 -3.40 15.07 -5.42
CA ASP A 96 -3.97 14.17 -6.42
C ASP A 96 -5.12 13.33 -5.84
N ILE A 97 -4.92 12.78 -4.64
CA ILE A 97 -5.90 11.93 -3.98
C ILE A 97 -7.09 12.76 -3.50
N HIS A 98 -6.87 13.96 -2.96
CA HIS A 98 -7.95 14.91 -2.62
C HIS A 98 -8.80 15.24 -3.85
N ARG A 99 -8.17 15.53 -5.00
CA ARG A 99 -8.90 15.77 -6.26
C ARG A 99 -9.71 14.56 -6.71
N MET A 100 -9.25 13.34 -6.46
CA MET A 100 -10.01 12.12 -6.76
C MET A 100 -11.23 11.95 -5.85
N ILE A 101 -11.06 12.21 -4.54
CA ILE A 101 -12.15 12.14 -3.56
C ILE A 101 -13.21 13.21 -3.86
N MET A 102 -12.81 14.43 -4.20
CA MET A 102 -13.75 15.51 -4.56
C MET A 102 -14.58 15.22 -5.82
N ARG A 103 -14.12 14.31 -6.69
CA ARG A 103 -14.82 13.91 -7.93
C ARG A 103 -15.75 12.72 -7.74
N PHE A 104 -15.77 12.10 -6.55
CA PHE A 104 -16.58 10.93 -6.20
C PHE A 104 -17.85 11.36 -5.46
#